data_AF-A0A4Z0R555-F1
#
_entry.id   AF-A0A4Z0R555-F1
#
_cell.length_a   1.000
_cell.length_b   1.000
_cell.length_c   1.000
_cell.angle_alpha   90.00
_cell.angle_beta   90.00
_cell.angle_gamma   90.00
#
_symmetry.space_group_name_H-M   'P 1'
#
loop_
_entity.id
_entity.type
_entity.pdbx_description
1 polymer ?
#
loop_
_entity_poly.entity_id
_entity_poly.type
_entity_poly.pdbx_seq_one_letter_code
_entity_poly.pdbx_strand_id
1 'polypeptide(L)'
;MAELMNWDWSKNDLSSLTESLAAVLLEEWGGPRSPLALKYINETIIPDLVYCFCNNTDLLTNSTFAEIIQWKLKNQFANPSAVVVDLAKDLLKPAQRIINRPQITDPKEPWRRIFRLWIGEESLPNIAEKTGYPLDYLDLLVLRLKKLKAFTANTRASLLECQQNTELREFGFEQLSFLYQFQTSVAGEPLYKERLILEQVIWDLGMPLLVPDLVNLLELIHTHEGELDENSLSSSMSEVAGIWGSGIGASVGDRRGNLFSCVIDGLISLHYIQKNKAGKLTLSEKSAQTIAGYLLPKLGEQLKRAIAIHDSELASRILLSQNEAVLLHLIDWTLRELNQEPTFEALSGIYKKVSRRVDLYLLKVFANFPIAFDLLMKCLSDNDSLVRARACESLGQIGNKAAVFSLIQLLRDPVVGVKEMAAQALGEMAAVPAVKELVRVAEDYGESINVRERARGAVRKIESLNLDKVKLTESP
;
A
#
# COMPACT_ATOMS: atom_id res chain seq x y z
N MET A 1 -5.93 15.82 -29.08
CA MET A 1 -5.74 14.62 -28.23
C MET A 1 -6.01 14.94 -26.77
N ALA A 2 -5.55 16.08 -26.22
CA ALA A 2 -6.14 16.67 -25.01
C ALA A 2 -7.66 16.97 -25.19
N GLU A 3 -8.08 17.44 -26.38
CA GLU A 3 -9.51 17.50 -26.76
C GLU A 3 -10.19 16.14 -27.01
N LEU A 4 -9.43 15.04 -27.17
CA LEU A 4 -9.98 13.67 -27.28
C LEU A 4 -10.04 12.95 -25.91
N MET A 5 -9.51 13.59 -24.86
CA MET A 5 -9.44 13.07 -23.49
C MET A 5 -10.07 14.02 -22.48
N ASN A 6 -10.97 14.92 -22.92
CA ASN A 6 -12.00 15.41 -22.01
C ASN A 6 -12.86 14.20 -21.64
N TRP A 7 -12.61 13.63 -20.46
CA TRP A 7 -13.46 12.58 -19.88
C TRP A 7 -14.77 13.14 -19.31
N ASP A 8 -14.94 14.45 -19.39
CA ASP A 8 -16.19 15.10 -19.08
C ASP A 8 -17.18 14.85 -20.21
N TRP A 9 -18.17 14.01 -19.92
CA TRP A 9 -19.41 13.97 -20.70
C TRP A 9 -19.92 15.40 -20.87
N SER A 10 -20.22 15.81 -22.11
CA SER A 10 -20.79 17.14 -22.29
C SER A 10 -22.14 17.19 -21.57
N LYS A 11 -22.57 18.39 -21.14
CA LYS A 11 -23.91 18.56 -20.54
C LYS A 11 -25.02 18.02 -21.46
N ASN A 12 -24.78 18.01 -22.77
CA ASN A 12 -25.70 17.47 -23.77
C ASN A 12 -25.68 15.93 -23.79
N ASP A 13 -24.51 15.30 -23.62
CA ASP A 13 -24.42 13.83 -23.55
C ASP A 13 -25.05 13.30 -22.26
N LEU A 14 -24.84 13.99 -21.14
CA LEU A 14 -25.45 13.63 -19.85
C LEU A 14 -26.97 13.75 -19.87
N SER A 15 -27.50 14.84 -20.43
CA SER A 15 -28.95 15.02 -20.58
C SER A 15 -29.56 13.98 -21.51
N SER A 16 -28.93 13.74 -22.66
CA SER A 16 -29.34 12.69 -23.62
C SER A 16 -29.37 11.29 -23.00
N LEU A 17 -28.33 10.93 -22.23
CA LEU A 17 -28.28 9.65 -21.52
C LEU A 17 -29.39 9.55 -20.47
N THR A 18 -29.60 10.61 -19.68
CA THR A 18 -30.63 10.66 -18.64
C THR A 18 -32.02 10.47 -19.23
N GLU A 19 -32.34 11.18 -20.32
CA GLU A 19 -33.62 11.06 -21.03
C GLU A 19 -33.82 9.65 -21.61
N SER A 20 -32.76 9.07 -22.19
CA SER A 20 -32.83 7.73 -22.77
C SER A 20 -33.03 6.64 -21.71
N LEU A 21 -32.37 6.75 -20.55
CA LEU A 21 -32.58 5.82 -19.44
C LEU A 21 -33.97 5.96 -18.82
N ALA A 22 -34.49 7.20 -18.74
CA ALA A 22 -35.86 7.45 -18.31
C ALA A 22 -36.87 6.79 -19.27
N ALA A 23 -36.68 6.90 -20.58
CA ALA A 23 -37.55 6.25 -21.57
C ALA A 23 -37.56 4.71 -21.40
N VAL A 24 -36.40 4.09 -21.21
CA VAL A 24 -36.33 2.63 -20.98
C VAL A 24 -37.07 2.23 -19.70
N LEU A 25 -36.82 2.91 -18.58
CA LEU A 25 -37.41 2.54 -17.28
C LEU A 25 -38.91 2.85 -17.17
N LEU A 26 -39.33 3.99 -17.71
CA LEU A 26 -40.66 4.54 -17.48
C LEU A 26 -41.64 4.21 -18.61
N GLU A 27 -41.16 4.11 -19.85
CA GLU A 27 -42.01 3.88 -21.02
C GLU A 27 -41.92 2.42 -21.48
N GLU A 28 -40.73 1.93 -21.82
CA GLU A 28 -40.55 0.58 -22.40
C GLU A 28 -40.86 -0.53 -21.39
N TRP A 29 -40.39 -0.37 -20.15
CA TRP A 29 -40.66 -1.31 -19.06
C TRP A 29 -41.86 -0.93 -18.20
N GLY A 30 -42.61 0.10 -18.61
CA GLY A 30 -43.93 0.46 -18.08
C GLY A 30 -43.95 1.17 -16.71
N GLY A 31 -42.79 1.35 -16.06
CA GLY A 31 -42.60 2.14 -14.85
C GLY A 31 -43.49 1.77 -13.64
N PRO A 32 -43.20 2.32 -12.44
CA PRO A 32 -44.11 2.18 -11.31
C PRO A 32 -45.29 3.15 -11.43
N ARG A 33 -46.49 2.71 -11.07
CA ARG A 33 -47.70 3.57 -11.06
C ARG A 33 -47.73 4.60 -9.93
N SER A 34 -46.88 4.44 -8.92
CA SER A 34 -46.85 5.32 -7.73
C SER A 34 -46.04 6.59 -8.00
N PRO A 35 -46.59 7.80 -7.76
CA PRO A 35 -45.86 9.05 -7.89
C PRO A 35 -44.58 9.11 -7.04
N LEU A 36 -44.59 8.48 -5.86
CA LEU A 36 -43.41 8.41 -4.99
C LEU A 36 -42.31 7.54 -5.60
N ALA A 37 -42.68 6.42 -6.22
CA ALA A 37 -41.73 5.53 -6.88
C ALA A 37 -41.17 6.15 -8.18
N LEU A 38 -42.00 6.90 -8.92
CA LEU A 38 -41.54 7.69 -10.07
C LEU A 38 -40.52 8.75 -9.64
N LYS A 39 -40.81 9.47 -8.55
CA LYS A 39 -39.88 10.45 -7.98
C LYS A 39 -38.57 9.80 -7.55
N TYR A 40 -38.62 8.66 -6.88
CA TYR A 40 -37.43 7.91 -6.49
C TYR A 40 -36.60 7.48 -7.69
N ILE A 41 -37.21 6.92 -8.75
CA ILE A 41 -36.47 6.55 -9.97
C ILE A 41 -35.75 7.75 -10.59
N ASN A 42 -36.43 8.88 -10.72
CA ASN A 42 -35.87 10.08 -11.35
C ASN A 42 -34.81 10.79 -10.50
N GLU A 43 -34.97 10.82 -9.18
CA GLU A 43 -34.07 11.56 -8.28
C GLU A 43 -32.90 10.72 -7.75
N THR A 44 -33.00 9.39 -7.77
CA THR A 44 -31.94 8.51 -7.24
C THR A 44 -31.43 7.50 -8.25
N ILE A 45 -32.30 6.64 -8.82
CA ILE A 45 -31.86 5.49 -9.62
C ILE A 45 -31.23 5.92 -10.95
N ILE A 46 -31.89 6.81 -11.69
CA ILE A 46 -31.36 7.29 -12.98
C ILE A 46 -30.04 8.03 -12.78
N PRO A 47 -29.92 9.02 -11.86
CA PRO A 47 -28.64 9.68 -11.61
C PRO A 47 -27.51 8.72 -11.21
N ASP A 48 -27.81 7.73 -10.36
CA ASP A 48 -26.85 6.72 -9.92
C ASP A 48 -26.39 5.79 -11.07
N LEU A 49 -27.31 5.41 -11.97
CA LEU A 49 -26.97 4.65 -13.19
C LEU A 49 -26.16 5.48 -14.19
N VAL A 50 -26.54 6.74 -14.42
CA VAL A 50 -25.79 7.67 -15.27
C VAL A 50 -24.36 7.78 -14.75
N TYR A 51 -24.19 8.05 -13.45
CA TYR A 51 -22.89 8.13 -12.81
C TYR A 51 -22.07 6.85 -12.98
N CYS A 52 -22.68 5.68 -12.72
CA CYS A 52 -22.02 4.38 -12.88
C CYS A 52 -21.57 4.13 -14.34
N PHE A 53 -22.37 4.51 -15.33
CA PHE A 53 -22.04 4.32 -16.74
C PHE A 53 -20.94 5.29 -17.20
N CYS A 54 -20.98 6.53 -16.72
CA CYS A 54 -19.98 7.54 -17.02
C CYS A 54 -18.57 7.13 -16.53
N ASN A 55 -18.49 6.50 -15.36
CA ASN A 55 -17.21 6.04 -14.79
C ASN A 55 -16.72 4.70 -15.36
N ASN A 56 -17.53 4.00 -16.16
CA ASN A 56 -17.20 2.68 -16.72
C ASN A 56 -17.50 2.61 -18.23
N THR A 57 -17.23 3.72 -18.94
CA THR A 57 -17.48 3.87 -20.38
C THR A 57 -16.82 2.80 -21.26
N ASP A 58 -15.70 2.24 -20.79
CA ASP A 58 -14.94 1.20 -21.46
C ASP A 58 -15.48 -0.22 -21.23
N LEU A 59 -16.46 -0.38 -20.34
CA LEU A 59 -17.01 -1.68 -19.91
C LEU A 59 -18.47 -1.89 -20.30
N LEU A 60 -19.07 -1.00 -21.11
CA LEU A 60 -20.51 -1.05 -21.39
C LEU A 60 -20.97 -2.30 -22.13
N THR A 61 -20.08 -2.98 -22.86
CA THR A 61 -20.36 -4.26 -23.54
C THR A 61 -19.85 -5.48 -22.76
N ASN A 62 -19.26 -5.27 -21.58
CA ASN A 62 -18.63 -6.32 -20.79
C ASN A 62 -19.69 -7.14 -20.03
N SER A 63 -19.57 -8.47 -20.08
CA SER A 63 -20.54 -9.38 -19.44
C SER A 63 -20.59 -9.22 -17.92
N THR A 64 -19.42 -9.10 -17.28
CA THR A 64 -19.32 -8.98 -15.82
C THR A 64 -19.82 -7.62 -15.36
N PHE A 65 -19.60 -6.56 -16.14
CA PHE A 65 -20.19 -5.26 -15.84
C PHE A 65 -21.72 -5.33 -15.92
N ALA A 66 -22.28 -6.01 -16.92
CA ALA A 66 -23.72 -6.25 -17.00
C ALA A 66 -24.25 -7.03 -15.77
N GLU A 67 -23.51 -8.01 -15.24
CA GLU A 67 -23.87 -8.70 -14.00
C GLU A 67 -23.87 -7.76 -12.77
N ILE A 68 -22.92 -6.83 -12.68
CA ILE A 68 -22.88 -5.82 -11.62
C ILE A 68 -24.12 -4.90 -11.69
N ILE A 69 -24.52 -4.50 -12.90
CA ILE A 69 -25.74 -3.70 -13.10
C ILE A 69 -26.99 -4.50 -12.75
N GLN A 70 -27.06 -5.79 -13.12
CA GLN A 70 -28.15 -6.66 -12.68
C GLN A 70 -28.23 -6.73 -11.15
N TRP A 71 -27.10 -6.84 -10.47
CA TRP A 71 -27.06 -6.83 -9.02
C TRP A 71 -27.61 -5.52 -8.43
N LYS A 72 -27.16 -4.38 -8.98
CA LYS A 72 -27.63 -3.04 -8.60
C LYS A 72 -29.15 -2.93 -8.71
N LEU A 73 -29.73 -3.39 -9.82
CA LEU A 73 -31.17 -3.34 -10.08
C LEU A 73 -31.96 -4.34 -9.23
N LYS A 74 -31.44 -5.54 -8.99
CA LYS A 74 -32.11 -6.57 -8.17
C LYS A 74 -32.41 -6.04 -6.76
N ASN A 75 -31.44 -5.36 -6.15
CA ASN A 75 -31.61 -4.79 -4.82
C ASN A 75 -32.58 -3.61 -4.79
N GLN A 76 -32.66 -2.85 -5.88
CA GLN A 76 -33.49 -1.64 -5.95
C GLN A 76 -34.96 -1.95 -6.28
N PHE A 77 -35.24 -3.00 -7.07
CA PHE A 77 -36.58 -3.24 -7.62
C PHE A 77 -37.29 -4.50 -7.12
N ALA A 78 -36.66 -5.35 -6.30
CA ALA A 78 -37.24 -6.61 -5.81
C ALA A 78 -37.85 -7.50 -6.93
N ASN A 79 -37.37 -7.36 -8.16
CA ASN A 79 -37.90 -8.05 -9.33
C ASN A 79 -37.36 -9.48 -9.46
N PRO A 80 -38.12 -10.40 -10.11
CA PRO A 80 -37.61 -11.73 -10.46
C PRO A 80 -36.34 -11.65 -11.30
N SER A 81 -35.37 -12.53 -11.07
CA SER A 81 -34.04 -12.45 -11.69
C SER A 81 -34.05 -12.43 -13.22
N ALA A 82 -35.02 -13.08 -13.88
CA ALA A 82 -35.15 -13.07 -15.33
C ALA A 82 -35.45 -11.66 -15.90
N VAL A 83 -36.31 -10.90 -15.22
CA VAL A 83 -36.71 -9.53 -15.61
C VAL A 83 -35.52 -8.58 -15.51
N VAL A 84 -34.70 -8.75 -14.46
CA VAL A 84 -33.55 -7.88 -14.19
C VAL A 84 -32.43 -8.06 -15.22
N VAL A 85 -32.24 -9.28 -15.74
CA VAL A 85 -31.24 -9.59 -16.76
C VAL A 85 -31.52 -8.82 -18.06
N ASP A 86 -32.77 -8.87 -18.54
CA ASP A 86 -33.14 -8.22 -19.79
C ASP A 86 -33.22 -6.70 -19.62
N LEU A 87 -33.73 -6.22 -18.48
CA LEU A 87 -33.72 -4.80 -18.14
C LEU A 87 -32.30 -4.22 -18.12
N ALA A 88 -31.33 -4.91 -17.49
CA ALA A 88 -29.95 -4.43 -17.46
C ALA A 88 -29.34 -4.32 -18.87
N LYS A 89 -29.63 -5.28 -19.77
CA LYS A 89 -29.18 -5.23 -21.16
C LYS A 89 -29.79 -4.04 -21.90
N ASP A 90 -31.09 -3.79 -21.71
CA ASP A 90 -31.78 -2.69 -22.38
C ASP A 90 -31.29 -1.32 -21.87
N LEU A 91 -30.97 -1.20 -20.58
CA LEU A 91 -30.39 0.02 -20.00
C LEU A 91 -28.98 0.32 -20.48
N LEU A 92 -28.20 -0.70 -20.83
CA LEU A 92 -26.85 -0.50 -21.38
C LEU A 92 -26.87 -0.02 -22.84
N LYS A 93 -27.91 -0.36 -23.63
CA LYS A 93 -28.00 0.01 -25.06
C LYS A 93 -27.94 1.53 -25.30
N PRO A 94 -28.70 2.40 -24.59
CA PRO A 94 -28.57 3.84 -24.72
C PRO A 94 -27.15 4.34 -24.51
N ALA A 95 -26.51 3.87 -23.43
CA ALA A 95 -25.17 4.28 -23.08
C ALA A 95 -24.15 3.83 -24.15
N GLN A 96 -24.30 2.61 -24.69
CA GLN A 96 -23.46 2.11 -25.79
C GLN A 96 -23.59 2.94 -27.07
N ARG A 97 -24.77 3.50 -27.37
CA ARG A 97 -24.99 4.34 -28.57
C ARG A 97 -24.30 5.70 -28.49
N ILE A 98 -24.14 6.23 -27.28
CA ILE A 98 -23.51 7.52 -27.04
C ILE A 98 -21.98 7.38 -27.05
N ILE A 99 -21.47 6.19 -26.72
CA ILE A 99 -20.03 5.96 -26.59
C ILE A 99 -19.31 5.79 -27.92
N ASN A 100 -18.26 6.60 -28.10
CA ASN A 100 -17.24 6.43 -29.14
C ASN A 100 -15.88 6.08 -28.49
N ARG A 101 -15.80 4.95 -27.78
CA ARG A 101 -14.58 4.48 -27.10
C ARG A 101 -14.33 2.99 -27.27
N PRO A 102 -13.04 2.54 -27.28
CA PRO A 102 -12.69 1.12 -27.27
C PRO A 102 -13.31 0.42 -26.07
N GLN A 103 -13.93 -0.74 -26.31
CA GLN A 103 -14.57 -1.54 -25.27
C GLN A 103 -13.67 -2.70 -24.84
N ILE A 104 -13.55 -2.92 -23.53
CA ILE A 104 -12.77 -4.02 -22.96
C ILE A 104 -13.65 -5.27 -22.86
N THR A 105 -13.25 -6.30 -23.59
CA THR A 105 -13.99 -7.57 -23.66
C THR A 105 -13.59 -8.60 -22.61
N ASP A 106 -12.46 -8.42 -21.91
CA ASP A 106 -12.04 -9.33 -20.84
C ASP A 106 -13.07 -9.31 -19.69
N PRO A 107 -13.77 -10.43 -19.40
CA PRO A 107 -14.78 -10.47 -18.33
C PRO A 107 -14.17 -10.20 -16.95
N LYS A 108 -12.85 -10.32 -16.77
CA LYS A 108 -12.19 -10.11 -15.48
C LYS A 108 -11.93 -8.64 -15.19
N GLU A 109 -12.01 -7.75 -16.17
CA GLU A 109 -11.63 -6.34 -16.02
C GLU A 109 -12.42 -5.59 -14.93
N PRO A 110 -13.75 -5.74 -14.79
CA PRO A 110 -14.47 -5.09 -13.69
C PRO A 110 -13.94 -5.48 -12.32
N TRP A 111 -13.55 -6.75 -12.13
CA TRP A 111 -12.92 -7.19 -10.88
C TRP A 111 -11.50 -6.67 -10.75
N ARG A 112 -10.69 -6.65 -11.82
CA ARG A 112 -9.36 -6.03 -11.81
C ARG A 112 -9.44 -4.58 -11.35
N ARG A 113 -10.41 -3.79 -11.83
CA ARG A 113 -10.64 -2.40 -11.39
C ARG A 113 -10.93 -2.31 -9.89
N ILE A 114 -11.85 -3.12 -9.37
CA ILE A 114 -12.17 -3.17 -7.93
C ILE A 114 -10.91 -3.49 -7.12
N PHE A 115 -10.17 -4.51 -7.51
CA PHE A 115 -9.02 -4.99 -6.77
C PHE A 115 -7.78 -4.08 -6.90
N ARG A 116 -7.63 -3.35 -8.01
CA ARG A 116 -6.63 -2.27 -8.16
C ARG A 116 -6.88 -1.17 -7.12
N LEU A 117 -8.11 -0.68 -7.03
CA LEU A 117 -8.49 0.33 -6.03
C LEU A 117 -8.35 -0.20 -4.60
N TRP A 118 -8.77 -1.44 -4.35
CA TRP A 118 -8.70 -2.04 -3.02
C TRP A 118 -7.26 -2.27 -2.53
N ILE A 119 -6.33 -2.65 -3.43
CA ILE A 119 -4.89 -2.72 -3.08
C ILE A 119 -4.33 -1.33 -2.81
N GLY A 120 -4.79 -0.30 -3.52
CA GLY A 120 -4.43 1.11 -3.29
C GLY A 120 -4.94 1.70 -1.96
N GLU A 121 -5.34 0.86 -1.02
CA GLU A 121 -5.84 1.19 0.32
C GLU A 121 -7.17 1.96 0.35
N GLU A 122 -7.95 1.90 -0.75
CA GLU A 122 -9.29 2.47 -0.76
C GLU A 122 -10.27 1.61 0.05
N SER A 123 -11.10 2.29 0.85
CA SER A 123 -12.20 1.63 1.55
C SER A 123 -13.27 1.15 0.55
N LEU A 124 -14.00 0.08 0.88
CA LEU A 124 -15.10 -0.40 0.01
C LEU A 124 -16.15 0.69 -0.27
N PRO A 125 -16.55 1.55 0.70
CA PRO A 125 -17.38 2.71 0.42
C PRO A 125 -16.79 3.66 -0.62
N ASN A 126 -15.49 3.97 -0.54
CA ASN A 126 -14.82 4.83 -1.53
C ASN A 126 -14.78 4.18 -2.91
N ILE A 127 -14.58 2.86 -2.97
CA ILE A 127 -14.61 2.12 -4.24
C ILE A 127 -16.01 2.19 -4.86
N ALA A 128 -17.06 1.98 -4.06
CA ALA A 128 -18.45 2.12 -4.51
C ALA A 128 -18.72 3.54 -5.02
N GLU A 129 -18.24 4.56 -4.30
CA GLU A 129 -18.35 5.96 -4.71
C GLU A 129 -17.59 6.21 -6.03
N LYS A 130 -16.34 5.79 -6.17
CA LYS A 130 -15.54 6.02 -7.39
C LYS A 130 -16.07 5.28 -8.62
N THR A 131 -16.55 4.05 -8.44
CA THR A 131 -16.95 3.18 -9.56
C THR A 131 -18.45 3.23 -9.87
N GLY A 132 -19.28 3.67 -8.91
CA GLY A 132 -20.73 3.51 -8.96
C GLY A 132 -21.21 2.06 -8.72
N TYR A 133 -20.32 1.14 -8.33
CA TYR A 133 -20.69 -0.25 -8.08
C TYR A 133 -21.46 -0.40 -6.75
N PRO A 134 -22.39 -1.37 -6.63
CA PRO A 134 -23.12 -1.60 -5.39
C PRO A 134 -22.18 -2.04 -4.26
N LEU A 135 -22.26 -1.39 -3.09
CA LEU A 135 -21.40 -1.70 -1.94
C LEU A 135 -21.53 -3.16 -1.49
N ASP A 136 -22.75 -3.68 -1.48
CA ASP A 136 -23.03 -5.06 -1.08
C ASP A 136 -22.47 -6.10 -2.05
N TYR A 137 -22.34 -5.75 -3.34
CA TYR A 137 -21.60 -6.57 -4.31
C TYR A 137 -20.10 -6.59 -3.99
N LEU A 138 -19.53 -5.46 -3.60
CA LEU A 138 -18.12 -5.38 -3.18
C LEU A 138 -17.88 -6.20 -1.90
N ASP A 139 -18.79 -6.11 -0.92
CA ASP A 139 -18.74 -6.91 0.31
C ASP A 139 -18.77 -8.40 0.00
N LEU A 140 -19.64 -8.83 -0.92
CA LEU A 140 -19.71 -10.22 -1.37
C LEU A 140 -18.39 -10.70 -1.98
N LEU A 141 -17.76 -9.89 -2.85
CA LEU A 141 -16.46 -10.22 -3.45
C LEU A 141 -15.37 -10.41 -2.39
N VAL A 142 -15.30 -9.50 -1.41
CA VAL A 142 -14.33 -9.58 -0.32
C VAL A 142 -14.59 -10.80 0.57
N LEU A 143 -15.86 -11.12 0.85
CA LEU A 143 -16.24 -12.32 1.60
C LEU A 143 -15.81 -13.59 0.85
N ARG A 144 -16.05 -13.66 -0.46
CA ARG A 144 -15.63 -14.80 -1.31
C ARG A 144 -14.11 -14.97 -1.31
N LEU A 145 -13.35 -13.88 -1.41
CA LEU A 145 -11.89 -13.92 -1.30
C LEU A 145 -11.43 -14.44 0.07
N LYS A 146 -12.06 -14.00 1.17
CA LYS A 146 -11.75 -14.48 2.52
C LYS A 146 -12.00 -15.99 2.65
N LYS A 147 -13.14 -16.48 2.14
CA LYS A 147 -13.45 -17.92 2.11
C LYS A 147 -12.39 -18.71 1.33
N LEU A 148 -12.01 -18.23 0.15
CA LEU A 148 -10.97 -18.86 -0.68
C LEU A 148 -9.61 -18.90 0.04
N LYS A 149 -9.20 -17.79 0.68
CA LYS A 149 -7.97 -17.73 1.48
C LYS A 149 -7.99 -18.72 2.64
N ALA A 150 -9.09 -18.81 3.37
CA ALA A 150 -9.23 -19.75 4.47
C ALA A 150 -9.13 -21.21 4.01
N PHE A 151 -9.74 -21.54 2.87
CA PHE A 151 -9.66 -22.88 2.30
C PHE A 151 -8.24 -23.23 1.85
N THR A 152 -7.61 -22.36 1.06
CA THR A 152 -6.27 -22.57 0.49
C THR A 152 -5.15 -22.55 1.53
N ALA A 153 -5.28 -21.78 2.62
CA ALA A 153 -4.31 -21.75 3.71
C ALA A 153 -4.17 -23.10 4.43
N ASN A 154 -5.28 -23.84 4.55
CA ASN A 154 -5.31 -25.11 5.28
C ASN A 154 -4.85 -26.31 4.43
N THR A 155 -5.02 -26.23 3.10
CA THR A 155 -4.90 -27.41 2.22
C THR A 155 -3.84 -27.27 1.13
N ARG A 156 -3.27 -26.07 0.89
CA ARG A 156 -2.49 -25.74 -0.31
C ARG A 156 -3.21 -26.19 -1.60
N ALA A 157 -4.53 -26.10 -1.61
CA ALA A 157 -5.36 -26.59 -2.70
C ALA A 157 -5.10 -25.86 -4.02
N SER A 158 -5.10 -26.64 -5.09
CA SER A 158 -5.11 -26.18 -6.49
C SER A 158 -6.46 -25.57 -6.88
N LEU A 159 -6.49 -24.85 -8.01
CA LEU A 159 -7.74 -24.31 -8.57
C LEU A 159 -8.79 -25.39 -8.82
N LEU A 160 -8.37 -26.60 -9.23
CA LEU A 160 -9.27 -27.72 -9.49
C LEU A 160 -9.94 -28.21 -8.19
N GLU A 161 -9.17 -28.34 -7.11
CA GLU A 161 -9.71 -28.71 -5.80
C GLU A 161 -10.64 -27.63 -5.25
N CYS A 162 -10.34 -26.35 -5.51
CA CYS A 162 -11.25 -25.26 -5.19
C CYS A 162 -12.59 -25.37 -5.94
N GLN A 163 -12.59 -25.82 -7.20
CA GLN A 163 -13.81 -26.02 -7.99
C GLN A 163 -14.66 -27.21 -7.53
N GLN A 164 -14.03 -28.21 -6.93
CA GLN A 164 -14.70 -29.38 -6.38
C GLN A 164 -15.36 -29.09 -5.03
N ASN A 165 -14.94 -28.03 -4.34
CA ASN A 165 -15.56 -27.60 -3.10
C ASN A 165 -16.97 -27.01 -3.37
N THR A 166 -17.97 -27.49 -2.62
CA THR A 166 -19.37 -27.10 -2.79
C THR A 166 -19.62 -25.61 -2.51
N GLU A 167 -18.99 -25.04 -1.48
CA GLU A 167 -19.17 -23.63 -1.11
C GLU A 167 -18.50 -22.67 -2.10
N LEU A 168 -17.32 -23.03 -2.61
CA LEU A 168 -16.57 -22.19 -3.56
C LEU A 168 -17.17 -22.25 -4.97
N ARG A 169 -17.87 -23.35 -5.31
CA ARG A 169 -18.52 -23.52 -6.61
C ARG A 169 -19.62 -22.49 -6.87
N GLU A 170 -20.25 -21.98 -5.81
CA GLU A 170 -21.28 -20.92 -5.90
C GLU A 170 -20.74 -19.59 -6.46
N PHE A 171 -19.42 -19.42 -6.54
CA PHE A 171 -18.82 -18.18 -7.03
C PHE A 171 -18.91 -18.08 -8.55
N GLY A 172 -19.10 -19.21 -9.24
CA GLY A 172 -18.91 -19.34 -10.68
C GLY A 172 -17.45 -19.52 -11.06
N PHE A 173 -17.20 -20.19 -12.19
CA PHE A 173 -15.85 -20.55 -12.63
C PHE A 173 -14.95 -19.33 -12.85
N GLU A 174 -15.45 -18.31 -13.56
CA GLU A 174 -14.65 -17.13 -13.92
C GLU A 174 -14.21 -16.33 -12.69
N GLN A 175 -15.12 -16.11 -11.75
CA GLN A 175 -14.81 -15.36 -10.54
C GLN A 175 -13.89 -16.16 -9.61
N LEU A 176 -14.13 -17.46 -9.44
CA LEU A 176 -13.25 -18.32 -8.65
C LEU A 176 -11.83 -18.35 -9.25
N SER A 177 -11.74 -18.49 -10.58
CA SER A 177 -10.47 -18.45 -11.33
C SER A 177 -9.74 -17.12 -11.13
N PHE A 178 -10.46 -15.99 -11.24
CA PHE A 178 -9.90 -14.67 -10.99
C PHE A 178 -9.40 -14.50 -9.55
N LEU A 179 -10.21 -14.82 -8.54
CA LEU A 179 -9.86 -14.66 -7.13
C LEU A 179 -8.68 -15.54 -6.73
N TYR A 180 -8.63 -16.77 -7.25
CA TYR A 180 -7.52 -17.68 -7.05
C TYR A 180 -6.24 -17.12 -7.67
N GLN A 181 -6.30 -16.73 -8.96
CA GLN A 181 -5.17 -16.14 -9.66
C GLN A 181 -4.65 -14.90 -8.94
N PHE A 182 -5.55 -13.99 -8.57
CA PHE A 182 -5.21 -12.77 -7.83
C PHE A 182 -4.50 -13.09 -6.51
N GLN A 183 -5.03 -14.01 -5.70
CA GLN A 183 -4.37 -14.42 -4.45
C GLN A 183 -2.99 -15.01 -4.71
N THR A 184 -2.84 -15.87 -5.73
CA THR A 184 -1.55 -16.48 -6.06
C THR A 184 -0.54 -15.46 -6.57
N SER A 185 -0.96 -14.52 -7.40
CA SER A 185 -0.09 -13.46 -7.92
C SER A 185 0.34 -12.51 -6.80
N VAL A 186 -0.57 -12.13 -5.90
CA VAL A 186 -0.24 -11.31 -4.71
C VAL A 186 0.78 -11.98 -3.80
N ALA A 187 0.79 -13.33 -3.73
CA ALA A 187 1.72 -14.08 -2.89
C ALA A 187 3.03 -14.47 -3.59
N GLY A 188 3.00 -14.66 -4.92
CA GLY A 188 4.10 -15.29 -5.67
C GLY A 188 4.80 -14.39 -6.69
N GLU A 189 4.13 -13.35 -7.20
CA GLU A 189 4.75 -12.41 -8.16
C GLU A 189 5.41 -11.24 -7.40
N PRO A 190 6.72 -10.98 -7.61
CA PRO A 190 7.38 -9.84 -7.00
C PRO A 190 6.79 -8.54 -7.54
N LEU A 191 6.60 -7.55 -6.66
CA LEU A 191 6.09 -6.22 -6.98
C LEU A 191 4.68 -6.21 -7.59
N TYR A 192 3.90 -7.28 -7.43
CA TYR A 192 2.55 -7.37 -8.01
C TYR A 192 1.62 -6.26 -7.51
N LYS A 193 1.67 -5.94 -6.21
CA LYS A 193 0.82 -4.90 -5.60
C LYS A 193 1.22 -3.52 -6.10
N GLU A 194 2.51 -3.26 -6.13
CA GLU A 194 3.13 -2.01 -6.60
C GLU A 194 2.78 -1.77 -8.07
N ARG A 195 2.85 -2.83 -8.91
CA ARG A 195 2.40 -2.78 -10.31
C ARG A 195 0.93 -2.37 -10.41
N LEU A 196 0.04 -2.99 -9.63
CA LEU A 196 -1.40 -2.66 -9.66
C LEU A 196 -1.68 -1.22 -9.21
N ILE A 197 -0.93 -0.71 -8.23
CA ILE A 197 -1.01 0.70 -7.81
C ILE A 197 -0.60 1.61 -8.98
N LEU A 198 0.51 1.31 -9.67
CA LEU A 198 0.97 2.11 -10.82
C LEU A 198 0.01 2.02 -12.02
N GLU A 199 -0.59 0.86 -12.27
CA GLU A 199 -1.66 0.72 -13.27
C GLU A 199 -2.88 1.58 -12.93
N GLN A 200 -3.22 1.73 -11.65
CA GLN A 200 -4.29 2.63 -11.23
C GLN A 200 -3.90 4.10 -11.45
N VAL A 201 -2.66 4.49 -11.15
CA VAL A 201 -2.17 5.86 -11.42
C VAL A 201 -2.24 6.18 -12.91
N ILE A 202 -1.80 5.26 -13.76
CA ILE A 202 -1.89 5.42 -15.22
C ILE A 202 -3.34 5.58 -15.66
N TRP A 203 -4.25 4.82 -15.05
CA TRP A 203 -5.68 4.93 -15.32
C TRP A 203 -6.25 6.29 -14.91
N ASP A 204 -5.87 6.80 -13.74
CA ASP A 204 -6.30 8.10 -13.23
C ASP A 204 -5.71 9.27 -14.03
N LEU A 205 -4.50 9.10 -14.58
CA LEU A 205 -3.91 9.99 -15.60
C LEU A 205 -4.60 9.85 -16.97
N GLY A 206 -5.27 8.71 -17.19
CA GLY A 206 -5.90 8.22 -18.42
C GLY A 206 -5.15 8.58 -19.71
N MET A 207 -3.84 8.42 -19.60
CA MET A 207 -2.88 8.50 -20.69
C MET A 207 -2.46 7.08 -21.08
N PRO A 208 -2.11 6.80 -22.34
CA PRO A 208 -1.67 5.48 -22.78
C PRO A 208 -0.21 5.24 -22.36
N LEU A 209 0.05 5.22 -21.06
CA LEU A 209 1.36 4.96 -20.47
C LEU A 209 1.47 3.48 -20.08
N LEU A 210 2.67 2.91 -20.19
CA LEU A 210 2.97 1.60 -19.63
C LEU A 210 3.60 1.76 -18.25
N VAL A 211 3.42 0.77 -17.38
CA VAL A 211 4.03 0.77 -16.03
C VAL A 211 5.54 0.99 -16.06
N PRO A 212 6.34 0.33 -16.95
CA PRO A 212 7.78 0.57 -17.00
C PRO A 212 8.14 2.03 -17.31
N ASP A 213 7.35 2.73 -18.14
CA ASP A 213 7.59 4.13 -18.48
C ASP A 213 7.37 5.03 -17.27
N LEU A 214 6.31 4.77 -16.50
CA LEU A 214 6.03 5.50 -15.26
C LEU A 214 7.11 5.21 -14.19
N VAL A 215 7.54 3.95 -14.06
CA VAL A 215 8.64 3.59 -13.14
C VAL A 215 9.92 4.33 -13.51
N ASN A 216 10.30 4.35 -14.79
CA ASN A 216 11.49 5.04 -15.26
C ASN A 216 11.42 6.55 -15.00
N LEU A 217 10.25 7.16 -15.20
CA LEU A 217 10.03 8.58 -14.88
C LEU A 217 10.22 8.85 -13.38
N LEU A 218 9.61 8.04 -12.52
CA LEU A 218 9.72 8.21 -11.07
C LEU A 218 11.14 7.90 -10.57
N GLU A 219 11.86 6.94 -11.17
CA GLU A 219 13.28 6.66 -10.90
C GLU A 219 14.17 7.84 -11.30
N LEU A 220 13.91 8.48 -12.44
CA LEU A 220 14.65 9.67 -12.87
C LEU A 220 14.47 10.83 -11.89
N ILE A 221 13.22 11.07 -11.46
CA ILE A 221 12.90 12.10 -10.46
C ILE A 221 13.59 11.78 -9.13
N HIS A 222 13.58 10.50 -8.70
CA HIS A 222 14.26 10.04 -7.50
C HIS A 222 15.78 10.30 -7.56
N THR A 223 16.41 9.97 -8.69
CA THR A 223 17.87 10.07 -8.87
C THR A 223 18.37 11.51 -8.82
N HIS A 224 17.52 12.47 -9.22
CA HIS A 224 17.84 13.89 -9.26
C HIS A 224 16.90 14.73 -8.38
N GLU A 225 16.49 14.17 -7.23
CA GLU A 225 15.61 14.88 -6.30
C GLU A 225 16.20 16.23 -5.90
N GLY A 226 15.41 17.28 -6.03
CA GLY A 226 15.84 18.64 -5.68
C GLY A 226 16.71 19.35 -6.72
N GLU A 227 17.03 18.71 -7.86
CA GLU A 227 17.78 19.33 -8.97
C GLU A 227 16.89 19.64 -10.18
N LEU A 228 15.92 18.76 -10.46
CA LEU A 228 15.07 18.88 -11.64
C LEU A 228 13.91 19.86 -11.43
N ASP A 229 13.78 20.83 -12.34
CA ASP A 229 12.54 21.56 -12.59
C ASP A 229 11.81 20.96 -13.82
N GLU A 230 10.56 21.33 -14.05
CA GLU A 230 9.77 20.90 -15.22
C GLU A 230 10.52 21.11 -16.54
N ASN A 231 11.21 22.25 -16.68
CA ASN A 231 11.98 22.58 -17.87
C ASN A 231 13.25 21.70 -18.02
N SER A 232 14.01 21.50 -16.94
CA SER A 232 15.22 20.68 -16.96
C SER A 232 14.91 19.20 -17.22
N LEU A 233 13.82 18.71 -16.64
CA LEU A 233 13.37 17.34 -16.81
C LEU A 233 12.95 17.06 -18.26
N SER A 234 12.30 18.03 -18.92
CA SER A 234 11.97 17.93 -20.35
C SER A 234 13.24 17.81 -21.24
N SER A 235 14.33 18.50 -20.89
CA SER A 235 15.60 18.41 -21.61
C SER A 235 16.34 17.09 -21.36
N SER A 236 16.47 16.64 -20.10
CA SER A 236 17.11 15.36 -19.77
C SER A 236 16.36 14.18 -20.38
N MET A 237 15.03 14.27 -20.49
CA MET A 237 14.24 13.22 -21.14
C MET A 237 14.30 13.25 -22.67
N SER A 238 14.63 14.38 -23.30
CA SER A 238 14.86 14.43 -24.76
C SER A 238 16.08 13.61 -25.17
N GLU A 239 17.11 13.54 -24.31
CA GLU A 239 18.28 12.66 -24.48
C GLU A 239 17.92 11.19 -24.20
N VAL A 240 17.00 10.96 -23.25
CA VAL A 240 16.51 9.63 -22.84
C VAL A 240 15.32 9.16 -23.70
N ALA A 241 14.91 9.93 -24.71
CA ALA A 241 13.70 9.71 -25.53
C ALA A 241 13.69 8.40 -26.33
N GLY A 242 14.78 7.63 -26.32
CA GLY A 242 14.80 6.23 -26.76
C GLY A 242 14.08 5.26 -25.82
N ILE A 243 13.73 5.67 -24.59
CA ILE A 243 13.13 4.81 -23.56
C ILE A 243 11.60 4.67 -23.69
N TRP A 244 10.89 5.67 -24.24
CA TRP A 244 9.46 5.56 -24.50
C TRP A 244 9.26 4.69 -25.75
N GLY A 245 9.15 3.37 -25.54
CA GLY A 245 9.02 2.39 -26.61
C GLY A 245 7.78 2.63 -27.45
N SER A 246 7.98 3.13 -28.68
CA SER A 246 7.18 2.92 -29.90
C SER A 246 5.64 3.16 -29.91
N GLY A 247 4.99 3.48 -28.78
CA GLY A 247 3.54 3.71 -28.68
C GLY A 247 3.12 5.17 -28.83
N ILE A 248 4.01 6.11 -28.54
CA ILE A 248 3.78 7.54 -28.77
C ILE A 248 4.52 7.93 -30.05
N GLY A 249 3.77 7.82 -31.16
CA GLY A 249 4.24 7.98 -32.53
C GLY A 249 5.31 9.05 -32.72
N ALA A 250 6.31 8.70 -33.51
CA ALA A 250 7.45 9.51 -33.91
C ALA A 250 7.11 10.67 -34.86
N SER A 251 6.07 11.47 -34.54
CA SER A 251 5.82 12.71 -35.28
C SER A 251 5.46 13.85 -34.35
N VAL A 252 6.15 14.97 -34.60
CA VAL A 252 5.96 16.30 -34.02
C VAL A 252 6.60 16.49 -32.63
N GLY A 253 7.83 17.00 -32.63
CA GLY A 253 8.60 17.39 -31.43
C GLY A 253 7.87 18.38 -30.50
N ASP A 254 6.87 19.09 -31.00
CA ASP A 254 6.06 20.05 -30.23
C ASP A 254 4.94 19.38 -29.40
N ARG A 255 4.46 18.20 -29.80
CA ARG A 255 3.36 17.49 -29.08
C ARG A 255 3.86 16.66 -27.90
N ARG A 256 5.12 16.23 -27.92
CA ARG A 256 5.73 15.45 -26.83
C ARG A 256 5.91 16.28 -25.57
N GLY A 257 6.30 17.54 -25.69
CA GLY A 257 6.42 18.46 -24.55
C GLY A 257 5.08 18.71 -23.84
N ASN A 258 3.98 18.81 -24.60
CA ASN A 258 2.64 19.02 -24.05
C ASN A 258 2.07 17.78 -23.36
N LEU A 259 2.28 16.58 -23.91
CA LEU A 259 1.89 15.34 -23.23
C LEU A 259 2.66 15.15 -21.93
N PHE A 260 3.95 15.47 -21.94
CA PHE A 260 4.82 15.30 -20.79
C PHE A 260 4.46 16.23 -19.62
N SER A 261 4.24 17.52 -19.91
CA SER A 261 3.73 18.47 -18.91
C SER A 261 2.39 18.00 -18.34
N CYS A 262 1.49 17.46 -19.17
CA CYS A 262 0.25 16.86 -18.68
C CYS A 262 0.47 15.66 -17.73
N VAL A 263 1.47 14.79 -17.98
CA VAL A 263 1.82 13.70 -17.05
C VAL A 263 2.28 14.26 -15.72
N ILE A 264 3.19 15.25 -15.74
CA ILE A 264 3.74 15.84 -14.51
C ILE A 264 2.64 16.57 -13.73
N ASP A 265 1.82 17.39 -14.40
CA ASP A 265 0.69 18.08 -13.79
C ASP A 265 -0.33 17.08 -13.19
N GLY A 266 -0.60 15.98 -13.91
CA GLY A 266 -1.45 14.90 -13.42
C GLY A 266 -0.84 14.17 -12.22
N LEU A 267 0.46 13.89 -12.22
CA LEU A 267 1.13 13.25 -11.07
C LEU A 267 1.22 14.20 -9.86
N ILE A 268 1.30 15.51 -10.09
CA ILE A 268 1.22 16.52 -9.02
C ILE A 268 -0.21 16.58 -8.46
N SER A 269 -1.23 16.57 -9.30
CA SER A 269 -2.64 16.60 -8.86
C SER A 269 -3.04 15.33 -8.11
N LEU A 270 -2.49 14.18 -8.49
CA LEU A 270 -2.63 12.90 -7.79
C LEU A 270 -1.72 12.77 -6.54
N HIS A 271 -0.94 13.81 -6.23
CA HIS A 271 0.01 13.85 -5.10
C HIS A 271 1.11 12.78 -5.14
N TYR A 272 1.47 12.27 -6.32
CA TYR A 272 2.62 11.38 -6.51
C TYR A 272 3.93 12.16 -6.59
N ILE A 273 3.93 13.36 -7.18
CA ILE A 273 5.10 14.24 -7.24
C ILE A 273 4.78 15.53 -6.47
N GLN A 274 5.78 16.12 -5.85
CA GLN A 274 5.67 17.40 -5.15
C GLN A 274 6.78 18.35 -5.61
N LYS A 275 6.52 19.65 -5.46
CA LYS A 275 7.54 20.69 -5.67
C LYS A 275 8.05 21.15 -4.31
N ASN A 276 9.36 21.16 -4.13
CA ASN A 276 9.97 21.72 -2.94
C ASN A 276 9.88 23.27 -2.94
N LYS A 277 10.37 23.91 -1.87
CA LYS A 277 10.35 25.39 -1.75
C LYS A 277 11.10 26.12 -2.87
N ALA A 278 12.03 25.44 -3.54
CA ALA A 278 12.80 25.97 -4.66
C ALA A 278 12.14 25.68 -6.03
N GLY A 279 10.95 25.07 -6.05
CA GLY A 279 10.23 24.70 -7.28
C GLY A 279 10.67 23.38 -7.91
N LYS A 280 11.61 22.66 -7.28
CA LYS A 280 12.22 21.43 -7.78
C LYS A 280 11.35 20.22 -7.46
N LEU A 281 11.35 19.24 -8.35
CA LEU A 281 10.54 18.04 -8.23
C LEU A 281 11.15 17.06 -7.22
N THR A 282 10.29 16.49 -6.38
CA THR A 282 10.61 15.44 -5.40
C THR A 282 9.48 14.42 -5.38
N LEU A 283 9.78 13.18 -5.02
CA LEU A 283 8.75 12.17 -4.84
C LEU A 283 7.96 12.42 -3.56
N SER A 284 6.66 12.13 -3.61
CA SER A 284 5.85 11.98 -2.40
C SER A 284 6.25 10.73 -1.61
N GLU A 285 5.89 10.66 -0.33
CA GLU A 285 6.08 9.44 0.47
C GLU A 285 5.38 8.23 -0.18
N LYS A 286 4.14 8.42 -0.69
CA LYS A 286 3.35 7.37 -1.35
C LYS A 286 4.04 6.83 -2.60
N SER A 287 4.53 7.73 -3.47
CA SER A 287 5.21 7.32 -4.70
C SER A 287 6.54 6.64 -4.38
N ALA A 288 7.32 7.19 -3.43
CA ALA A 288 8.60 6.64 -3.03
C ALA A 288 8.44 5.22 -2.44
N GLN A 289 7.41 4.97 -1.62
CA GLN A 289 7.07 3.63 -1.14
C GLN A 289 6.70 2.68 -2.29
N THR A 290 5.89 3.15 -3.24
CA THR A 290 5.43 2.34 -4.37
C THR A 290 6.59 1.92 -5.28
N ILE A 291 7.54 2.82 -5.54
CA ILE A 291 8.66 2.51 -6.44
C ILE A 291 9.87 1.87 -5.75
N ALA A 292 9.96 1.91 -4.42
CA ALA A 292 11.12 1.44 -3.68
C ALA A 292 11.52 0.02 -4.12
N GLY A 293 10.55 -0.89 -4.24
CA GLY A 293 10.79 -2.26 -4.68
C GLY A 293 11.42 -2.39 -6.09
N TYR A 294 11.16 -1.45 -7.00
CA TYR A 294 11.78 -1.39 -8.32
C TYR A 294 13.22 -0.84 -8.28
N LEU A 295 13.52 0.05 -7.32
CA LEU A 295 14.85 0.65 -7.14
C LEU A 295 15.82 -0.29 -6.41
N LEU A 296 15.29 -1.10 -5.48
CA LEU A 296 16.09 -1.97 -4.60
C LEU A 296 17.07 -2.90 -5.33
N PRO A 297 16.76 -3.56 -6.46
CA PRO A 297 17.74 -4.41 -7.14
C PRO A 297 19.00 -3.64 -7.58
N LYS A 298 18.84 -2.41 -8.09
CA LYS A 298 19.97 -1.58 -8.54
C LYS A 298 20.76 -1.02 -7.36
N LEU A 299 20.06 -0.42 -6.39
CA LEU A 299 20.68 0.18 -5.20
C LEU A 299 21.33 -0.88 -4.31
N GLY A 300 20.67 -2.02 -4.13
CA GLY A 300 21.15 -3.15 -3.35
C GLY A 300 22.44 -3.73 -3.91
N GLU A 301 22.55 -3.90 -5.23
CA GLU A 301 23.80 -4.35 -5.87
C GLU A 301 24.94 -3.32 -5.71
N GLN A 302 24.64 -2.02 -5.84
CA GLN A 302 25.64 -0.97 -5.60
C GLN A 302 26.13 -0.98 -4.14
N LEU A 303 25.21 -1.10 -3.19
CA LEU A 303 25.53 -1.14 -1.76
C LEU A 303 26.29 -2.42 -1.39
N LYS A 304 25.87 -3.58 -1.92
CA LYS A 304 26.56 -4.86 -1.75
C LYS A 304 28.01 -4.79 -2.24
N ARG A 305 28.25 -4.14 -3.38
CA ARG A 305 29.62 -3.91 -3.89
C ARG A 305 30.43 -3.00 -2.99
N ALA A 306 29.86 -1.90 -2.50
CA ALA A 306 30.53 -0.97 -1.59
C ALA A 306 30.94 -1.69 -0.28
N ILE A 307 30.03 -2.49 0.28
CA ILE A 307 30.25 -3.31 1.48
C ILE A 307 31.32 -4.37 1.24
N ALA A 308 31.32 -5.04 0.07
CA ALA A 308 32.32 -6.05 -0.28
C ALA A 308 33.75 -5.49 -0.41
N ILE A 309 33.89 -4.20 -0.72
CA ILE A 309 35.18 -3.50 -0.83
C ILE A 309 35.57 -2.84 0.51
N HIS A 310 34.72 -2.94 1.55
CA HIS A 310 34.86 -2.25 2.84
C HIS A 310 34.93 -0.72 2.71
N ASP A 311 34.29 -0.15 1.69
CA ASP A 311 34.18 1.31 1.49
C ASP A 311 32.94 1.85 2.21
N SER A 312 33.11 2.17 3.49
CA SER A 312 32.05 2.71 4.35
C SER A 312 31.57 4.11 3.91
N GLU A 313 32.43 4.89 3.24
CA GLU A 313 32.09 6.22 2.75
C GLU A 313 31.21 6.13 1.51
N LEU A 314 31.54 5.27 0.55
CA LEU A 314 30.68 4.98 -0.60
C LEU A 314 29.32 4.43 -0.14
N ALA A 315 29.30 3.48 0.79
CA ALA A 315 28.07 2.94 1.34
C ALA A 315 27.20 4.04 2.00
N SER A 316 27.82 4.90 2.83
CA SER A 316 27.13 6.02 3.46
C SER A 316 26.60 7.02 2.44
N ARG A 317 27.35 7.34 1.37
CA ARG A 317 26.89 8.23 0.30
C ARG A 317 25.67 7.67 -0.44
N ILE A 318 25.68 6.38 -0.76
CA ILE A 318 24.53 5.72 -1.42
C ILE A 318 23.30 5.79 -0.51
N LEU A 319 23.45 5.53 0.78
CA LEU A 319 22.34 5.55 1.73
C LEU A 319 21.80 6.98 1.96
N LEU A 320 22.68 7.97 2.12
CA LEU A 320 22.30 9.36 2.37
C LEU A 320 21.67 10.06 1.16
N SER A 321 21.90 9.57 -0.06
CA SER A 321 21.27 10.12 -1.27
C SER A 321 19.83 9.65 -1.48
N GLN A 322 19.32 8.70 -0.68
CA GLN A 322 17.97 8.17 -0.86
C GLN A 322 16.94 9.01 -0.09
N ASN A 323 15.77 9.18 -0.70
CA ASN A 323 14.55 9.61 -0.01
C ASN A 323 14.25 8.71 1.20
N GLU A 324 13.70 9.28 2.26
CA GLU A 324 13.35 8.61 3.52
C GLU A 324 12.61 7.27 3.32
N ALA A 325 11.57 7.23 2.47
CA ALA A 325 10.81 6.01 2.26
C ALA A 325 11.66 4.91 1.59
N VAL A 326 12.40 5.25 0.54
CA VAL A 326 13.30 4.33 -0.15
C VAL A 326 14.41 3.85 0.79
N LEU A 327 14.93 4.74 1.63
CA LEU A 327 15.96 4.42 2.61
C LEU A 327 15.47 3.39 3.64
N LEU A 328 14.25 3.51 4.15
CA LEU A 328 13.68 2.51 5.07
C LEU A 328 13.58 1.12 4.41
N HIS A 329 13.10 1.05 3.17
CA HIS A 329 13.05 -0.19 2.41
C HIS A 329 14.44 -0.76 2.10
N LEU A 330 15.42 0.11 1.83
CA LEU A 330 16.81 -0.29 1.58
C LEU A 330 17.47 -0.84 2.84
N ILE A 331 17.20 -0.25 4.01
CA ILE A 331 17.64 -0.78 5.31
C ILE A 331 17.02 -2.16 5.57
N ASP A 332 15.74 -2.36 5.27
CA ASP A 332 15.10 -3.67 5.40
C ASP A 332 15.72 -4.72 4.47
N TRP A 333 16.04 -4.31 3.24
CA TRP A 333 16.68 -5.16 2.26
C TRP A 333 18.10 -5.55 2.72
N THR A 334 18.90 -4.62 3.24
CA THR A 334 20.26 -4.92 3.70
C THR A 334 20.26 -5.90 4.87
N LEU A 335 19.28 -5.84 5.77
CA LEU A 335 19.16 -6.80 6.86
C LEU A 335 18.82 -8.21 6.39
N ARG A 336 17.99 -8.33 5.35
CA ARG A 336 17.60 -9.63 4.80
C ARG A 336 18.76 -10.26 4.03
N GLU A 337 19.48 -9.48 3.25
CA GLU A 337 20.47 -9.99 2.28
C GLU A 337 21.92 -9.98 2.80
N LEU A 338 22.29 -9.02 3.65
CA LEU A 338 23.68 -8.69 3.98
C LEU A 338 23.94 -8.65 5.49
N ASN A 339 23.28 -9.49 6.30
CA ASN A 339 23.38 -9.49 7.77
C ASN A 339 24.80 -9.81 8.31
N GLN A 340 25.74 -8.88 8.14
CA GLN A 340 27.18 -8.98 8.41
C GLN A 340 27.68 -7.71 9.10
N GLU A 341 28.83 -7.80 9.77
CA GLU A 341 29.44 -6.68 10.51
C GLU A 341 29.67 -5.40 9.67
N PRO A 342 30.11 -5.45 8.39
CA PRO A 342 30.33 -4.22 7.62
C PRO A 342 29.01 -3.48 7.29
N THR A 343 27.87 -4.19 7.34
CA THR A 343 26.54 -3.56 7.20
C THR A 343 26.23 -2.67 8.39
N PHE A 344 26.62 -3.08 9.61
CA PHE A 344 26.49 -2.22 10.78
C PHE A 344 27.35 -0.96 10.63
N GLU A 345 28.59 -1.07 10.16
CA GLU A 345 29.46 0.09 9.95
C GLU A 345 28.81 1.11 8.99
N ALA A 346 28.31 0.64 7.84
CA ALA A 346 27.60 1.49 6.88
C ALA A 346 26.36 2.16 7.47
N LEU A 347 25.52 1.41 8.19
CA LEU A 347 24.29 1.94 8.81
C LEU A 347 24.58 2.86 10.00
N SER A 348 25.64 2.59 10.77
CA SER A 348 26.09 3.47 11.85
C SER A 348 26.63 4.79 11.32
N GLY A 349 27.22 4.78 10.11
CA GLY A 349 27.76 5.97 9.44
C GLY A 349 26.69 7.00 9.06
N ILE A 350 25.44 6.58 8.89
CA ILE A 350 24.30 7.46 8.58
C ILE A 350 23.48 7.88 9.81
N TYR A 351 23.69 7.24 10.97
CA TYR A 351 22.99 7.58 12.20
C TYR A 351 23.26 9.04 12.62
N LYS A 352 22.20 9.78 12.99
CA LYS A 352 22.18 11.22 13.28
C LYS A 352 22.46 12.14 12.08
N LYS A 353 22.52 11.60 10.86
CA LYS A 353 22.63 12.38 9.60
C LYS A 353 21.35 12.33 8.76
N VAL A 354 20.35 11.56 9.20
CA VAL A 354 19.08 11.32 8.51
C VAL A 354 17.92 11.87 9.34
N SER A 355 16.69 11.71 8.86
CA SER A 355 15.52 12.17 9.62
C SER A 355 15.36 11.38 10.92
N ARG A 356 14.72 12.01 11.92
CA ARG A 356 14.43 11.38 13.22
C ARG A 356 13.71 10.03 13.09
N ARG A 357 12.82 9.89 12.11
CA ARG A 357 12.09 8.63 11.88
C ARG A 357 13.04 7.51 11.47
N VAL A 358 13.97 7.80 10.56
CA VAL A 358 15.00 6.83 10.14
C VAL A 358 15.98 6.55 11.27
N ASP A 359 16.40 7.55 12.05
CA ASP A 359 17.28 7.32 13.20
C ASP A 359 16.66 6.39 14.24
N LEU A 360 15.38 6.59 14.59
CA LEU A 360 14.66 5.69 15.48
C LEU A 360 14.50 4.28 14.88
N TYR A 361 14.38 4.19 13.55
CA TYR A 361 14.35 2.92 12.84
C TYR A 361 15.71 2.20 12.90
N LEU A 362 16.81 2.93 12.67
CA LEU A 362 18.18 2.43 12.75
C LEU A 362 18.47 1.85 14.14
N LEU A 363 18.05 2.53 15.21
CA LEU A 363 18.22 2.02 16.57
C LEU A 363 17.52 0.67 16.78
N LYS A 364 16.33 0.49 16.23
CA LYS A 364 15.63 -0.80 16.24
C LYS A 364 16.40 -1.85 15.44
N VAL A 365 16.89 -1.46 14.25
CA VAL A 365 17.66 -2.34 13.36
C VAL A 365 18.96 -2.79 14.00
N PHE A 366 19.62 -1.93 14.77
CA PHE A 366 20.86 -2.22 15.49
C PHE A 366 20.73 -3.33 16.53
N ALA A 367 19.51 -3.68 16.96
CA ALA A 367 19.28 -4.85 17.81
C ALA A 367 19.75 -6.17 17.17
N ASN A 368 19.81 -6.24 15.83
CA ASN A 368 20.28 -7.43 15.10
C ASN A 368 21.81 -7.57 15.09
N PHE A 369 22.55 -6.55 15.52
CA PHE A 369 24.00 -6.51 15.48
C PHE A 369 24.57 -6.43 16.91
N PRO A 370 25.18 -7.51 17.44
CA PRO A 370 25.77 -7.49 18.78
C PRO A 370 26.84 -6.40 18.96
N ILE A 371 27.58 -6.05 17.90
CA ILE A 371 28.60 -4.99 17.89
C ILE A 371 28.00 -3.58 18.13
N ALA A 372 26.69 -3.41 17.95
CA ALA A 372 26.00 -2.15 18.22
C ALA A 372 25.87 -1.82 19.72
N PHE A 373 26.23 -2.76 20.60
CA PHE A 373 26.07 -2.62 22.05
C PHE A 373 26.60 -1.30 22.60
N ASP A 374 27.84 -0.93 22.25
CA ASP A 374 28.46 0.30 22.78
C ASP A 374 27.76 1.59 22.28
N LEU A 375 27.29 1.57 21.02
CA LEU A 375 26.52 2.69 20.45
C LEU A 375 25.17 2.82 21.16
N LEU A 376 24.47 1.70 21.40
CA LEU A 376 23.18 1.68 22.08
C LEU A 376 23.31 2.08 23.57
N MET A 377 24.38 1.65 24.24
CA MET A 377 24.69 2.08 25.61
C MET A 377 24.84 3.60 25.72
N LYS A 378 25.49 4.25 24.73
CA LYS A 378 25.55 5.72 24.67
C LYS A 378 24.18 6.37 24.48
N CYS A 379 23.31 5.74 23.69
CA CYS A 379 21.96 6.25 23.41
C CYS A 379 21.02 6.20 24.63
N LEU A 380 21.33 5.42 25.67
CA LEU A 380 20.56 5.41 26.93
C LEU A 380 20.59 6.75 27.68
N SER A 381 21.54 7.64 27.36
CA SER A 381 21.65 8.98 27.94
C SER A 381 21.33 10.09 26.94
N ASP A 382 20.69 9.78 25.81
CA ASP A 382 20.33 10.78 24.81
C ASP A 382 19.24 11.74 25.33
N ASN A 383 19.24 12.97 24.84
CA ASN A 383 18.25 13.98 25.22
C ASN A 383 16.84 13.60 24.74
N ASP A 384 16.73 12.94 23.58
CA ASP A 384 15.45 12.48 23.06
C ASP A 384 15.01 11.20 23.78
N SER A 385 13.85 11.27 24.44
CA SER A 385 13.28 10.12 25.14
C SER A 385 12.91 8.96 24.21
N LEU A 386 12.59 9.21 22.94
CA LEU A 386 12.34 8.13 21.99
C LEU A 386 13.64 7.38 21.64
N VAL A 387 14.77 8.10 21.54
CA VAL A 387 16.09 7.47 21.35
C VAL A 387 16.44 6.60 22.55
N ARG A 388 16.25 7.11 23.78
CA ARG A 388 16.47 6.32 25.01
C ARG A 388 15.58 5.07 25.04
N ALA A 389 14.28 5.21 24.75
CA ALA A 389 13.33 4.10 24.75
C ALA A 389 13.69 3.03 23.71
N ARG A 390 14.07 3.43 22.49
CA ARG A 390 14.52 2.49 21.45
C ARG A 390 15.83 1.81 21.81
N ALA A 391 16.76 2.53 22.44
CA ALA A 391 18.00 1.93 22.93
C ALA A 391 17.73 0.87 24.01
N CYS A 392 16.79 1.10 24.93
CA CYS A 392 16.35 0.08 25.90
C CYS A 392 15.82 -1.17 25.20
N GLU A 393 14.89 -1.00 24.26
CA GLU A 393 14.30 -2.10 23.49
C GLU A 393 15.38 -2.92 22.77
N SER A 394 16.29 -2.27 22.05
CA SER A 394 17.35 -2.94 21.30
C SER A 394 18.36 -3.65 22.20
N LEU A 395 18.72 -3.07 23.34
CA LEU A 395 19.60 -3.74 24.32
C LEU A 395 18.94 -4.96 24.97
N GLY A 396 17.62 -4.91 25.19
CA GLY A 396 16.83 -6.05 25.64
C GLY A 396 16.92 -7.23 24.68
N GLN A 397 16.79 -6.95 23.37
CA GLN A 397 16.90 -7.93 22.30
C GLN A 397 18.32 -8.49 22.14
N ILE A 398 19.36 -7.65 22.26
CA ILE A 398 20.77 -8.10 22.24
C ILE A 398 21.08 -9.02 23.43
N GLY A 399 20.45 -8.77 24.59
CA GLY A 399 20.56 -9.65 25.75
C GLY A 399 21.87 -9.53 26.56
N ASN A 400 22.77 -8.61 26.19
CA ASN A 400 24.06 -8.44 26.86
C ASN A 400 23.89 -7.85 28.27
N LYS A 401 24.20 -8.67 29.29
CA LYS A 401 24.01 -8.37 30.72
C LYS A 401 24.76 -7.16 31.23
N ALA A 402 25.76 -6.64 30.51
CA ALA A 402 26.45 -5.41 30.90
C ALA A 402 25.52 -4.18 30.93
N ALA A 403 24.40 -4.19 30.19
CA ALA A 403 23.42 -3.10 30.20
C ALA A 403 22.50 -3.09 31.44
N VAL A 404 22.47 -4.15 32.25
CA VAL A 404 21.45 -4.33 33.31
C VAL A 404 21.41 -3.18 34.29
N PHE A 405 22.56 -2.70 34.78
CA PHE A 405 22.59 -1.61 35.76
C PHE A 405 22.13 -0.28 35.17
N SER A 406 22.50 0.03 33.93
CA SER A 406 22.03 1.23 33.23
C SER A 406 20.52 1.18 32.99
N LEU A 407 19.99 0.02 32.61
CA LEU A 407 18.55 -0.17 32.44
C LEU A 407 17.78 -0.07 33.76
N ILE A 408 18.33 -0.54 34.88
CA ILE A 408 17.75 -0.34 36.22
C ILE A 408 17.62 1.15 36.55
N GLN A 409 18.62 1.97 36.20
CA GLN A 409 18.54 3.42 36.42
C GLN A 409 17.41 4.07 35.61
N LEU A 410 17.18 3.60 34.37
CA LEU A 410 16.11 4.10 33.50
C LEU A 410 14.70 3.71 33.94
N LEU A 411 14.53 2.83 34.92
CA LEU A 411 13.25 2.65 35.61
C LEU A 411 12.79 3.92 36.36
N ARG A 412 13.67 4.90 36.54
CA ARG A 412 13.39 6.21 37.15
C ARG A 412 13.40 7.34 36.14
N ASP A 413 13.42 7.05 34.84
CA ASP A 413 13.38 8.07 33.79
C ASP A 413 12.10 8.93 33.92
N PRO A 414 12.18 10.25 33.70
CA PRO A 414 11.00 11.11 33.77
C PRO A 414 9.91 10.74 32.75
N VAL A 415 10.29 10.10 31.63
CA VAL A 415 9.37 9.75 30.56
C VAL A 415 8.86 8.32 30.74
N VAL A 416 7.53 8.19 30.85
CA VAL A 416 6.81 6.93 31.04
C VAL A 416 7.22 5.85 30.02
N GLY A 417 7.28 6.21 28.73
CA GLY A 417 7.67 5.27 27.67
C GLY A 417 9.09 4.69 27.82
N VAL A 418 10.03 5.45 28.39
CA VAL A 418 11.38 4.95 28.67
C VAL A 418 11.36 3.94 29.81
N LYS A 419 10.62 4.23 30.89
CA LYS A 419 10.44 3.31 32.02
C LYS A 419 9.80 1.99 31.58
N GLU A 420 8.79 2.04 30.71
CA GLU A 420 8.15 0.85 30.13
C GLU A 420 9.16 -0.01 29.36
N MET A 421 9.96 0.60 28.48
CA MET A 421 10.95 -0.12 27.68
C MET A 421 12.12 -0.65 28.53
N ALA A 422 12.55 0.09 29.54
CA ALA A 422 13.57 -0.38 30.48
C ALA A 422 13.09 -1.61 31.26
N ALA A 423 11.85 -1.59 31.76
CA ALA A 423 11.26 -2.74 32.45
C ALA A 423 11.13 -3.96 31.51
N GLN A 424 10.64 -3.75 30.28
CA GLN A 424 10.54 -4.80 29.28
C GLN A 424 11.92 -5.42 28.97
N ALA A 425 12.93 -4.60 28.69
CA ALA A 425 14.28 -5.04 28.37
C ALA A 425 14.90 -5.87 29.51
N LEU A 426 14.75 -5.42 30.77
CA LEU A 426 15.21 -6.17 31.94
C LEU A 426 14.55 -7.55 32.06
N GLY A 427 13.26 -7.64 31.72
CA GLY A 427 12.51 -8.90 31.65
C GLY A 427 12.98 -9.82 30.52
N GLU A 428 13.19 -9.28 29.32
CA GLU A 428 13.72 -10.02 28.15
C GLU A 428 15.11 -10.58 28.42
N MET A 429 15.95 -9.81 29.09
CA MET A 429 17.27 -10.25 29.49
C MET A 429 17.23 -11.30 30.60
N ALA A 430 16.11 -11.50 31.31
CA ALA A 430 16.05 -12.27 32.57
C ALA A 430 17.01 -11.70 33.64
N ALA A 431 16.98 -10.39 33.87
CA ALA A 431 17.90 -9.68 34.76
C ALA A 431 17.53 -9.83 36.24
N VAL A 432 17.99 -10.91 36.89
CA VAL A 432 17.81 -11.15 38.34
C VAL A 432 18.17 -9.94 39.23
N PRO A 433 19.27 -9.19 38.99
CA PRO A 433 19.59 -8.02 39.81
C PRO A 433 18.52 -6.90 39.78
N ALA A 434 17.64 -6.89 38.78
CA ALA A 434 16.61 -5.86 38.63
C ALA A 434 15.31 -6.16 39.39
N VAL A 435 15.11 -7.40 39.87
CA VAL A 435 13.83 -7.84 40.46
C VAL A 435 13.36 -6.91 41.58
N LYS A 436 14.25 -6.52 42.50
CA LYS A 436 13.91 -5.63 43.61
C LYS A 436 13.34 -4.29 43.13
N GLU A 437 13.98 -3.67 42.13
CA GLU A 437 13.53 -2.38 41.61
C GLU A 437 12.27 -2.51 40.76
N LEU A 438 12.13 -3.61 40.00
CA LEU A 438 10.92 -3.91 39.22
C LEU A 438 9.70 -4.14 40.13
N VAL A 439 9.86 -4.85 41.25
CA VAL A 439 8.78 -5.03 42.24
C VAL A 439 8.37 -3.69 42.84
N ARG A 440 9.34 -2.84 43.23
CA ARG A 440 9.04 -1.50 43.72
C ARG A 440 8.22 -0.70 42.72
N VAL A 441 8.60 -0.72 41.44
CA VAL A 441 7.89 -0.02 40.36
C VAL A 441 6.49 -0.62 40.14
N ALA A 442 6.35 -1.95 40.21
CA ALA A 442 5.08 -2.66 40.05
C ALA A 442 4.05 -2.36 41.16
N GLU A 443 4.52 -1.97 42.34
CA GLU A 443 3.73 -1.66 43.53
C GLU A 443 3.53 -0.15 43.76
N ASP A 444 4.20 0.71 42.98
CA ASP A 444 4.07 2.15 43.08
C ASP A 444 2.72 2.62 42.51
N TYR A 445 1.77 2.97 43.39
CA TYR A 445 0.46 3.43 42.96
C TYR A 445 0.47 4.78 42.23
N GLY A 446 1.53 5.59 42.39
CA GLY A 446 1.73 6.85 41.69
C GLY A 446 2.29 6.70 40.27
N GLU A 447 2.74 5.49 39.91
CA GLU A 447 3.28 5.19 38.58
C GLU A 447 2.18 4.88 37.55
N SER A 448 2.49 5.12 36.27
CA SER A 448 1.62 4.76 35.15
C SER A 448 1.26 3.27 35.16
N ILE A 449 -0.02 2.98 34.92
CA ILE A 449 -0.57 1.61 34.86
C ILE A 449 0.26 0.71 33.92
N ASN A 450 0.63 1.24 32.75
CA ASN A 450 1.39 0.51 31.75
C ASN A 450 2.78 0.12 32.27
N VAL A 451 3.49 1.03 32.96
CA VAL A 451 4.81 0.77 33.53
C VAL A 451 4.73 -0.32 34.59
N ARG A 452 3.70 -0.28 35.45
CA ARG A 452 3.48 -1.30 36.49
C ARG A 452 3.22 -2.67 35.87
N GLU A 453 2.35 -2.75 34.86
CA GLU A 453 2.06 -4.01 34.18
C GLU A 453 3.28 -4.57 33.44
N ARG A 454 4.09 -3.70 32.81
CA ARG A 454 5.38 -4.10 32.21
C ARG A 454 6.37 -4.61 33.25
N ALA A 455 6.48 -3.93 34.39
CA ALA A 455 7.34 -4.36 35.50
C ALA A 455 6.89 -5.71 36.08
N ARG A 456 5.59 -5.91 36.31
CA ARG A 456 5.02 -7.21 36.73
C ARG A 456 5.30 -8.31 35.72
N GLY A 457 5.09 -8.03 34.43
CA GLY A 457 5.39 -8.94 33.34
C GLY A 457 6.88 -9.32 33.31
N ALA A 458 7.77 -8.35 33.51
CA ALA A 458 9.20 -8.57 33.57
C ALA A 458 9.61 -9.46 34.76
N VAL A 459 9.06 -9.22 35.95
CA VAL A 459 9.31 -10.05 37.14
C VAL A 459 8.87 -11.50 36.90
N ARG A 460 7.64 -11.71 36.40
CA ARG A 460 7.13 -13.04 36.07
C ARG A 460 8.03 -13.77 35.06
N LYS A 461 8.51 -13.06 34.04
CA LYS A 461 9.41 -13.62 33.01
C LYS A 461 10.79 -13.99 33.59
N ILE A 462 11.33 -13.18 34.50
CA ILE A 462 12.59 -13.48 35.20
C ILE A 462 12.41 -14.72 36.08
N GLU A 463 11.33 -14.80 36.85
CA GLU A 463 11.02 -15.92 37.75
C GLU A 463 10.80 -17.23 36.99
N SER A 464 10.02 -17.21 35.90
CA SER A 464 9.75 -18.41 35.10
C SER A 464 11.05 -18.98 34.49
N LEU A 465 11.88 -18.12 33.90
CA LEU A 465 13.14 -18.55 33.27
C LEU A 465 14.17 -19.01 34.30
N ASN A 466 14.10 -18.52 35.54
CA ASN A 466 14.97 -18.98 36.62
C ASN A 466 14.55 -20.35 37.15
N LEU A 467 13.23 -20.60 37.29
CA LEU A 467 12.68 -21.90 37.68
C LEU A 467 13.00 -23.00 36.66
N ASP A 468 12.96 -22.68 35.37
CA ASP A 468 13.31 -23.64 34.31
C ASP A 468 14.81 -24.00 34.33
N LYS A 469 15.69 -23.04 34.64
CA LYS A 469 17.13 -23.29 34.81
C LYS A 469 17.43 -24.20 35.99
N VAL A 470 16.76 -23.99 37.14
CA VAL A 470 16.95 -24.83 38.34
C VAL A 470 16.52 -26.28 38.08
N LYS A 471 15.40 -26.49 37.37
CA LYS A 471 14.92 -27.83 36.99
C LYS A 471 15.85 -28.56 36.01
N LEU A 472 16.47 -27.84 35.07
CA LEU A 472 17.44 -28.41 34.13
C LEU A 472 18.76 -28.82 34.80
N THR A 473 19.15 -28.14 35.89
CA THR A 473 20.35 -28.50 36.67
C THR A 473 20.12 -29.61 37.70
N GLU A 474 18.86 -29.92 38.02
CA GLU A 474 18.46 -30.96 39.00
C GLU A 474 17.97 -32.27 38.34
N SER A 475 18.07 -32.39 37.01
CA SER A 475 17.79 -33.64 36.28
C SER A 475 19.07 -34.49 36.25
N PRO A 476 19.11 -35.71 36.82
CA PRO A 476 20.32 -36.53 36.98
C PRO A 476 20.90 -37.07 35.67
#